data_AF-A0A5C4YE22-F1
#
_entry.id   AF-A0A5C4YE22-F1
#
_cell.length_a   1.000
_cell.length_b   1.000
_cell.length_c   1.000
_cell.angle_alpha   90.00
_cell.angle_beta   90.00
_cell.angle_gamma   90.00
#
_symmetry.space_group_name_H-M   'P 1'
#
loop_
_entity.id
_entity.type
_entity.pdbx_description
1 polymer ?
#
loop_
_entity_poly.entity_id
_entity_poly.type
_entity_poly.pdbx_seq_one_letter_code
_entity_poly.pdbx_strand_id
1 'polypeptide(L)'
;MALDFSSTKFYLPLNSMVYKGLKTDLEKQSREGLKAIDENLKPLELDEKVKNAQSGMINIYFRDPITQNITNSALSSESIEKLKSTFGSVDFYQRKDGSYILNGNVEKFVSSWYGDIAYQRGYLAADANKDGYLNKGELDETRSGFTPHGYVIRHDDKVMESNLNYVESYIKLNGIATSPDGMPEDFKKAQKTLYNEGKFAAPTLALELDKTIKNDKDSDGLIIYKEILNEKEMIQQSMDLISYVVGGTFDPTEGALTLLDLMLRDEDALKIFGKLAENDFDIKSLSKEELETLKKDFKEFFNENNEFNKEKFQKYYDDLKEQFVDKSLNFLGLSKEDYKSGELNLDFNKLSSVIKDIVNTFKEANTTPSNYGGLHLDLSL
;
A
#
# COMPACT_ATOMS: atom_id res chain seq x y z
N MET A 1 32.40 14.19 9.18
CA MET A 1 32.83 13.73 10.52
C MET A 1 31.99 12.49 10.83
N ALA A 2 32.59 11.39 11.28
CA ALA A 2 31.82 10.19 11.63
C ALA A 2 31.16 10.40 12.99
N LEU A 3 29.92 9.94 13.16
CA LEU A 3 29.19 10.06 14.43
C LEU A 3 29.56 8.92 15.39
N ASP A 4 29.64 9.23 16.68
CA ASP A 4 29.84 8.27 17.77
C ASP A 4 28.51 7.90 18.42
N PHE A 5 28.16 6.62 18.35
CA PHE A 5 26.95 6.04 18.94
C PHE A 5 27.22 5.18 20.19
N SER A 6 28.45 5.12 20.68
CA SER A 6 28.90 4.19 21.73
C SER A 6 28.15 4.30 23.07
N SER A 7 27.51 5.45 23.32
CA SER A 7 26.73 5.72 24.53
C SER A 7 25.32 6.23 24.24
N THR A 8 24.84 6.02 23.02
CA THR A 8 23.50 6.45 22.60
C THR A 8 22.42 5.64 23.30
N LYS A 9 21.42 6.33 23.84
CA LYS A 9 20.15 5.70 24.25
C LYS A 9 19.18 5.73 23.07
N PHE A 10 18.63 4.56 22.72
CA PHE A 10 17.65 4.43 21.65
C PHE A 10 16.25 4.23 22.25
N TYR A 11 15.33 5.11 21.87
CA TYR A 11 13.89 4.96 22.12
C TYR A 11 13.22 4.71 20.77
N LEU A 12 12.71 3.50 20.60
CA LEU A 12 12.21 2.99 19.33
C LEU A 12 10.67 2.93 19.32
N PRO A 13 10.02 3.22 18.18
CA PRO A 13 8.56 3.30 18.08
C PRO A 13 7.95 1.91 17.84
N LEU A 14 8.19 0.98 18.77
CA LEU A 14 7.97 -0.48 18.62
C LEU A 14 6.58 -0.89 18.13
N ASN A 15 5.54 -0.12 18.47
CA ASN A 15 4.14 -0.43 18.15
C ASN A 15 3.59 0.42 17.00
N SER A 16 4.43 1.12 16.24
CA SER A 16 3.98 1.83 15.05
C SER A 16 3.58 0.84 13.97
N MET A 17 2.46 1.12 13.31
CA MET A 17 2.04 0.39 12.12
C MET A 17 3.07 0.58 11.01
N VAL A 18 3.43 -0.52 10.37
CA VAL A 18 4.28 -0.53 9.17
C VAL A 18 3.42 -0.86 7.95
N TYR A 19 2.75 -2.00 7.98
CA TYR A 19 1.87 -2.45 6.90
C TYR A 19 0.54 -2.93 7.44
N LYS A 20 -0.48 -2.85 6.59
CA LYS A 20 -1.82 -3.37 6.88
C LYS A 20 -2.36 -4.03 5.62
N GLY A 21 -2.88 -5.23 5.77
CA GLY A 21 -3.50 -5.94 4.66
C GLY A 21 -4.71 -5.19 4.12
N LEU A 22 -4.96 -5.28 2.81
CA LEU A 22 -6.11 -4.64 2.17
C LEU A 22 -7.41 -5.29 2.59
N LYS A 23 -8.46 -4.48 2.73
CA LYS A 23 -9.81 -4.97 3.02
C LYS A 23 -10.27 -5.95 1.94
N THR A 24 -10.82 -7.08 2.36
CA THR A 24 -11.34 -8.11 1.45
C THR A 24 -12.82 -8.38 1.71
N ASP A 25 -13.59 -8.49 0.62
CA ASP A 25 -14.99 -8.90 0.66
C ASP A 25 -15.15 -10.20 -0.14
N LEU A 26 -14.67 -11.29 0.46
CA LEU A 26 -14.68 -12.62 -0.15
C LEU A 26 -15.64 -13.53 0.62
N GLU A 27 -16.67 -14.01 -0.06
CA GLU A 27 -17.54 -15.04 0.52
C GLU A 27 -16.93 -16.43 0.42
N LYS A 28 -17.24 -17.27 1.40
CA LYS A 28 -16.79 -18.66 1.44
C LYS A 28 -17.47 -19.47 0.32
N GLN A 29 -16.68 -20.22 -0.43
CA GLN A 29 -17.17 -21.11 -1.48
C GLN A 29 -17.67 -22.44 -0.92
N SER A 30 -18.68 -23.02 -1.56
CA SER A 30 -19.11 -24.40 -1.29
C SER A 30 -18.05 -25.40 -1.78
N ARG A 31 -18.16 -26.65 -1.33
CA ARG A 31 -17.24 -27.71 -1.78
C ARG A 31 -17.37 -28.00 -3.27
N GLU A 32 -18.59 -27.92 -3.80
CA GLU A 32 -18.89 -28.05 -5.22
C GLU A 32 -18.29 -26.88 -6.01
N GLY A 33 -18.37 -25.65 -5.49
CA GLY A 33 -17.72 -24.48 -6.09
C GLY A 33 -16.21 -24.64 -6.17
N LEU A 34 -15.56 -25.11 -5.11
CA LEU A 34 -14.13 -25.37 -5.10
C LEU A 34 -13.69 -26.43 -6.12
N LYS A 35 -14.49 -27.49 -6.30
CA LYS A 35 -14.23 -28.50 -7.35
C LYS A 35 -14.32 -27.90 -8.75
N ALA A 36 -15.34 -27.08 -9.00
CA ALA A 36 -15.49 -26.41 -10.29
C ALA A 36 -14.32 -25.46 -10.59
N ILE A 37 -13.79 -24.78 -9.56
CA ILE A 37 -12.57 -23.98 -9.71
C ILE A 37 -11.39 -24.89 -10.06
N ASP A 38 -11.15 -25.96 -9.29
CA ASP A 38 -10.04 -26.90 -9.51
C ASP A 38 -10.03 -27.49 -10.94
N GLU A 39 -11.19 -27.90 -11.46
CA GLU A 39 -11.34 -28.46 -12.80
C GLU A 39 -10.98 -27.47 -13.92
N ASN A 40 -11.14 -26.17 -13.69
CA ASN A 40 -10.83 -25.11 -14.65
C ASN A 40 -9.45 -24.47 -14.44
N LEU A 41 -8.78 -24.77 -13.32
CA LEU A 41 -7.45 -24.24 -13.02
C LEU A 41 -6.38 -24.95 -13.83
N LYS A 42 -5.74 -24.20 -14.72
CA LYS A 42 -4.55 -24.65 -15.43
C LYS A 42 -3.31 -24.51 -14.55
N PRO A 43 -2.32 -25.42 -14.67
CA PRO A 43 -1.01 -25.21 -14.07
C PRO A 43 -0.40 -23.89 -14.55
N LEU A 44 0.16 -23.12 -13.62
CA LEU A 44 0.81 -21.85 -13.95
C LEU A 44 2.18 -22.11 -14.61
N GLU A 45 2.39 -21.54 -15.79
CA GLU A 45 3.71 -21.50 -16.41
C GLU A 45 4.50 -20.32 -15.84
N LEU A 46 5.49 -20.62 -15.00
CA LEU A 46 6.36 -19.64 -14.38
C LEU A 46 7.67 -19.49 -15.17
N ASP A 47 8.22 -18.27 -15.20
CA ASP A 47 9.59 -18.01 -15.63
C ASP A 47 10.60 -18.84 -14.81
N GLU A 48 11.72 -19.21 -15.42
CA GLU A 48 12.75 -20.03 -14.75
C GLU A 48 13.32 -19.36 -13.50
N LYS A 49 13.50 -18.04 -13.49
CA LYS A 49 13.98 -17.31 -12.30
C LYS A 49 12.98 -17.41 -11.16
N VAL A 50 11.69 -17.31 -11.46
CA VAL A 50 10.61 -17.42 -10.48
C VAL A 50 10.57 -18.85 -9.90
N LYS A 51 10.63 -19.87 -10.76
CA LYS A 51 10.71 -21.28 -10.34
C LYS A 51 11.90 -21.53 -9.40
N ASN A 52 13.06 -20.99 -9.75
CA ASN A 52 14.28 -21.14 -8.94
C ASN A 52 14.15 -20.40 -7.59
N ALA A 53 13.62 -19.18 -7.60
CA ALA A 53 13.43 -18.36 -6.41
C ALA A 53 12.43 -18.98 -5.42
N GLN A 54 11.41 -19.67 -5.92
CA GLN A 54 10.33 -20.27 -5.13
C GLN A 54 10.50 -21.79 -4.95
N SER A 55 11.70 -22.32 -5.19
CA SER A 55 11.97 -23.74 -5.11
C SER A 55 11.65 -24.31 -3.73
N GLY A 56 10.82 -25.36 -3.69
CA GLY A 56 10.37 -26.00 -2.45
C GLY A 56 9.18 -25.31 -1.76
N MET A 57 8.64 -24.23 -2.32
CA MET A 57 7.40 -23.63 -1.85
C MET A 57 6.18 -24.38 -2.41
N ILE A 58 5.06 -24.28 -1.69
CA ILE A 58 3.79 -24.91 -2.03
C ILE A 58 2.89 -23.88 -2.71
N ASN A 59 2.41 -24.20 -3.90
CA ASN A 59 1.50 -23.35 -4.64
C ASN A 59 0.14 -23.24 -3.93
N ILE A 60 -0.38 -22.02 -3.88
CA ILE A 60 -1.70 -21.70 -3.35
C ILE A 60 -2.50 -20.89 -4.38
N TYR A 61 -3.81 -21.10 -4.40
CA TYR A 61 -4.76 -20.39 -5.26
C TYR A 61 -5.82 -19.73 -4.38
N PHE A 62 -6.15 -18.48 -4.69
CA PHE A 62 -7.11 -17.67 -3.92
C PHE A 62 -7.67 -16.56 -4.82
N ARG A 63 -8.77 -15.93 -4.40
CA ARG A 63 -9.30 -14.77 -5.13
C ARG A 63 -8.49 -13.52 -4.83
N ASP A 64 -8.08 -12.83 -5.88
CA ASP A 64 -7.54 -11.47 -5.78
C ASP A 64 -8.56 -10.55 -5.08
N PRO A 65 -8.14 -9.74 -4.08
CA PRO A 65 -9.08 -8.94 -3.29
C PRO A 65 -9.74 -7.79 -4.06
N ILE A 66 -9.14 -7.34 -5.17
CA ILE A 66 -9.60 -6.25 -6.01
C ILE A 66 -10.41 -6.79 -7.20
N THR A 67 -9.84 -7.72 -7.96
CA THR A 67 -10.45 -8.22 -9.21
C THR A 67 -11.36 -9.43 -9.00
N GLN A 68 -11.30 -10.08 -7.83
CA GLN A 68 -11.97 -11.34 -7.49
C GLN A 68 -11.65 -12.52 -8.41
N ASN A 69 -10.74 -12.34 -9.39
CA ASN A 69 -10.23 -13.40 -10.23
C ASN A 69 -9.36 -14.34 -9.40
N ILE A 70 -9.33 -15.63 -9.78
CA ILE A 70 -8.42 -16.57 -9.11
C ILE A 70 -6.99 -16.22 -9.52
N THR A 71 -6.16 -15.94 -8.52
CA THR A 71 -4.73 -15.73 -8.66
C THR A 71 -3.96 -16.89 -8.01
N ASN A 72 -2.65 -16.90 -8.21
CA ASN A 72 -1.74 -17.89 -7.65
C ASN A 72 -0.57 -17.22 -6.94
N SER A 73 -0.09 -17.88 -5.90
CA SER A 73 1.18 -17.58 -5.25
C SER A 73 1.80 -18.88 -4.72
N ALA A 74 2.90 -18.76 -3.99
CA ALA A 74 3.54 -19.88 -3.32
C ALA A 74 3.91 -19.48 -1.89
N LEU A 75 3.81 -20.44 -0.96
CA LEU A 75 4.19 -20.27 0.44
C LEU A 75 5.14 -21.37 0.89
N SER A 76 6.04 -21.05 1.80
CA SER A 76 6.85 -22.08 2.46
C SER A 76 5.98 -22.99 3.33
N SER A 77 6.45 -24.21 3.58
CA SER A 77 5.77 -25.14 4.49
C SER A 77 5.54 -24.56 5.88
N GLU A 78 6.48 -23.73 6.37
CA GLU A 78 6.34 -23.02 7.64
C GLU A 78 5.11 -22.09 7.65
N SER A 79 4.95 -21.26 6.61
CA SER A 79 3.79 -20.38 6.49
C SER A 79 2.48 -21.15 6.33
N ILE A 80 2.48 -22.26 5.57
CA ILE A 80 1.30 -23.12 5.45
C ILE A 80 0.88 -23.69 6.81
N GLU A 81 1.82 -24.21 7.59
CA GLU A 81 1.53 -24.77 8.91
C GLU A 81 1.10 -23.69 9.91
N LYS A 82 1.70 -22.50 9.86
CA LYS A 82 1.23 -21.33 10.64
C LYS A 82 -0.23 -21.02 10.31
N LEU A 83 -0.58 -20.87 9.03
CA LEU A 83 -1.95 -20.55 8.61
C LEU A 83 -2.95 -21.65 9.01
N LYS A 84 -2.59 -22.93 8.86
CA LYS A 84 -3.44 -24.04 9.33
C LYS A 84 -3.64 -24.02 10.84
N SER A 85 -2.60 -23.68 11.61
CA SER A 85 -2.70 -23.57 13.07
C SER A 85 -3.60 -22.41 13.50
N THR A 86 -3.56 -21.28 12.77
CA THR A 86 -4.35 -20.09 13.09
C THR A 86 -5.81 -20.22 12.65
N PHE A 87 -6.04 -20.64 11.40
CA PHE A 87 -7.37 -20.60 10.77
C PHE A 87 -8.04 -21.97 10.63
N GLY A 88 -7.32 -23.04 10.96
CA GLY A 88 -7.76 -24.41 10.78
C GLY A 88 -7.53 -24.94 9.36
N SER A 89 -7.39 -26.26 9.24
CA SER A 89 -7.10 -26.92 7.96
C SER A 89 -8.33 -27.13 7.06
N VAL A 90 -9.54 -26.85 7.54
CA VAL A 90 -10.79 -27.11 6.80
C VAL A 90 -10.93 -26.24 5.56
N ASP A 91 -10.33 -25.05 5.58
CA ASP A 91 -10.39 -24.07 4.51
C ASP A 91 -9.22 -24.21 3.50
N PHE A 92 -8.47 -25.31 3.58
CA PHE A 92 -7.46 -25.70 2.61
C PHE A 92 -7.99 -26.85 1.74
N TYR A 93 -8.46 -26.52 0.53
CA TYR A 93 -8.82 -27.55 -0.44
C TYR A 93 -7.57 -28.05 -1.14
N GLN A 94 -7.17 -29.29 -0.84
CA GLN A 94 -5.99 -29.91 -1.44
C GLN A 94 -6.28 -30.41 -2.86
N ARG A 95 -5.47 -29.95 -3.81
CA ARG A 95 -5.50 -30.37 -5.22
C ARG A 95 -4.66 -31.62 -5.44
N LYS A 96 -4.87 -32.30 -6.57
CA LYS A 96 -4.15 -33.53 -6.94
C LYS A 96 -2.64 -33.34 -7.14
N ASP A 97 -2.23 -32.14 -7.55
CA ASP A 97 -0.83 -31.76 -7.76
C ASP A 97 -0.11 -31.35 -6.45
N GLY A 98 -0.79 -31.41 -5.31
CA GLY A 98 -0.25 -31.04 -4.00
C GLY A 98 -0.38 -29.55 -3.65
N SER A 99 -0.90 -28.72 -4.55
CA SER A 99 -1.23 -27.32 -4.27
C SER A 99 -2.55 -27.19 -3.49
N TYR A 100 -2.84 -25.99 -2.98
CA TYR A 100 -4.08 -25.71 -2.24
C TYR A 100 -4.91 -24.61 -2.90
N ILE A 101 -6.23 -24.77 -2.90
CA ILE A 101 -7.17 -23.65 -3.08
C ILE A 101 -7.59 -23.21 -1.69
N LEU A 102 -7.31 -21.96 -1.34
CA LEU A 102 -7.69 -21.36 -0.07
C LEU A 102 -9.17 -20.95 -0.13
N ASN A 103 -9.85 -21.07 1.01
CA ASN A 103 -11.24 -20.63 1.16
C ASN A 103 -11.44 -19.89 2.50
N GLY A 104 -12.62 -19.32 2.72
CA GLY A 104 -13.03 -18.82 4.03
C GLY A 104 -12.06 -17.79 4.64
N ASN A 105 -11.72 -17.96 5.91
CA ASN A 105 -10.94 -16.94 6.65
C ASN A 105 -9.46 -16.92 6.24
N VAL A 106 -8.88 -18.08 5.92
CA VAL A 106 -7.49 -18.12 5.44
C VAL A 106 -7.36 -17.48 4.06
N GLU A 107 -8.35 -17.66 3.18
CA GLU A 107 -8.38 -16.96 1.90
C GLU A 107 -8.45 -15.44 2.09
N LYS A 108 -9.34 -14.95 2.95
CA LYS A 108 -9.45 -13.51 3.26
C LYS A 108 -8.12 -12.94 3.77
N PHE A 109 -7.47 -13.63 4.69
CA PHE A 109 -6.20 -13.21 5.27
C PHE A 109 -5.08 -13.17 4.23
N VAL A 110 -4.91 -14.24 3.45
CA VAL A 110 -3.87 -14.30 2.41
C VAL A 110 -4.15 -13.31 1.29
N SER A 111 -5.41 -13.15 0.89
CA SER A 111 -5.82 -12.19 -0.14
C SER A 111 -5.62 -10.75 0.33
N SER A 112 -5.84 -10.47 1.62
CA SER A 112 -5.58 -9.17 2.24
C SER A 112 -4.11 -8.77 2.12
N TRP A 113 -3.19 -9.66 2.51
CA TRP A 113 -1.76 -9.43 2.38
C TRP A 113 -1.28 -9.40 0.93
N TYR A 114 -1.82 -10.28 0.08
CA TYR A 114 -1.53 -10.21 -1.36
C TYR A 114 -1.95 -8.85 -1.92
N GLY A 115 -3.11 -8.33 -1.51
CA GLY A 115 -3.59 -7.02 -1.93
C GLY A 115 -2.61 -5.90 -1.56
N ASP A 116 -2.15 -5.88 -0.31
CA ASP A 116 -1.15 -4.91 0.14
C ASP A 116 0.12 -5.00 -0.71
N ILE A 117 0.66 -6.20 -0.92
CA ILE A 117 1.94 -6.38 -1.62
C ILE A 117 1.81 -6.06 -3.12
N ALA A 118 0.81 -6.64 -3.78
CA ALA A 118 0.58 -6.49 -5.22
C ALA A 118 0.30 -5.03 -5.60
N TYR A 119 -0.56 -4.37 -4.81
CA TYR A 119 -1.15 -3.09 -5.18
C TYR A 119 -0.63 -1.92 -4.37
N GLN A 120 -0.69 -1.99 -3.03
CA GLN A 120 -0.29 -0.86 -2.20
C GLN A 120 1.23 -0.68 -2.16
N ARG A 121 1.99 -1.76 -1.98
CA ARG A 121 3.44 -1.82 -2.13
C ARG A 121 3.87 -1.91 -3.61
N GLY A 122 2.92 -2.13 -4.51
CA GLY A 122 3.07 -1.88 -5.95
C GLY A 122 3.95 -2.89 -6.70
N TYR A 123 3.99 -4.14 -6.26
CA TYR A 123 4.77 -5.18 -6.96
C TYR A 123 4.32 -5.39 -8.41
N LEU A 124 3.00 -5.34 -8.69
CA LEU A 124 2.51 -5.48 -10.07
C LEU A 124 2.89 -4.28 -10.94
N ALA A 125 2.88 -3.07 -10.37
CA ALA A 125 3.30 -1.86 -11.08
C ALA A 125 4.82 -1.82 -11.32
N ALA A 126 5.59 -2.40 -10.41
CA ALA A 126 7.05 -2.42 -10.45
C ALA A 126 7.61 -3.48 -11.42
N ASP A 127 6.89 -4.59 -11.65
CA ASP A 127 7.26 -5.64 -12.61
C ASP A 127 7.00 -5.17 -14.06
N ALA A 128 7.87 -4.29 -14.54
CA ALA A 128 7.71 -3.62 -15.82
C ALA A 128 7.73 -4.60 -17.01
N ASN A 129 8.49 -5.68 -16.90
CA ASN A 129 8.61 -6.70 -17.95
C ASN A 129 7.58 -7.83 -17.82
N LYS A 130 6.87 -7.93 -16.69
CA LYS A 130 5.80 -8.91 -16.38
C LYS A 130 6.29 -10.36 -16.37
N ASP A 131 7.55 -10.62 -16.01
CA ASP A 131 8.13 -11.96 -15.88
C ASP A 131 7.92 -12.57 -14.47
N GLY A 132 7.36 -11.80 -13.53
CA GLY A 132 7.09 -12.21 -12.16
C GLY A 132 8.33 -12.19 -11.25
N TYR A 133 9.50 -11.83 -11.78
CA TYR A 133 10.77 -11.71 -11.05
C TYR A 133 11.27 -10.27 -11.10
N LEU A 134 11.15 -9.55 -9.99
CA LEU A 134 11.62 -8.19 -9.89
C LEU A 134 13.14 -8.19 -9.72
N ASN A 135 13.83 -7.68 -10.75
CA ASN A 135 15.25 -7.37 -10.63
C ASN A 135 15.48 -6.16 -9.70
N LYS A 136 16.73 -5.82 -9.39
CA LYS A 136 17.03 -4.72 -8.44
C LYS A 136 16.38 -3.39 -8.86
N GLY A 137 16.41 -3.05 -10.15
CA GLY A 137 15.78 -1.83 -10.66
C GLY A 137 14.27 -1.84 -10.54
N GLU A 138 13.62 -2.99 -10.66
CA GLU A 138 12.17 -3.14 -10.45
C GLU A 138 11.82 -3.14 -8.95
N LEU A 139 12.59 -3.84 -8.11
CA LEU A 139 12.42 -3.80 -6.65
C LEU A 139 12.49 -2.38 -6.10
N ASP A 140 13.41 -1.60 -6.65
CA ASP A 140 13.62 -0.20 -6.35
C ASP A 140 12.37 0.67 -6.62
N GLU A 141 11.47 0.23 -7.50
CA GLU A 141 10.22 0.92 -7.80
C GLU A 141 9.06 0.51 -6.89
N THR A 142 9.23 -0.52 -6.04
CA THR A 142 8.22 -0.91 -5.05
C THR A 142 8.14 0.11 -3.91
N ARG A 143 6.95 0.19 -3.30
CA ARG A 143 6.62 1.00 -2.12
C ARG A 143 6.75 0.17 -0.83
N SER A 144 7.86 -0.56 -0.71
CA SER A 144 8.16 -1.43 0.43
C SER A 144 9.10 -0.80 1.47
N GLY A 145 9.35 0.51 1.35
CA GLY A 145 10.17 1.25 2.29
C GLY A 145 9.38 1.67 3.50
N PHE A 146 10.04 1.64 4.65
CA PHE A 146 9.56 2.24 5.90
C PHE A 146 10.75 2.78 6.68
N THR A 147 10.58 3.90 7.38
CA THR A 147 11.64 4.56 8.17
C THR A 147 11.06 5.17 9.45
N PRO A 148 11.75 5.02 10.61
CA PRO A 148 11.30 5.65 11.84
C PRO A 148 11.65 7.14 11.88
N HIS A 149 10.78 7.95 12.47
CA HIS A 149 10.95 9.41 12.59
C HIS A 149 10.91 9.86 14.05
N GLY A 150 11.62 10.96 14.34
CA GLY A 150 11.61 11.58 15.66
C GLY A 150 12.71 12.63 15.79
N TYR A 151 13.32 12.73 16.97
CA TYR A 151 14.36 13.70 17.26
C TYR A 151 15.62 13.04 17.81
N VAL A 152 16.74 13.73 17.65
CA VAL A 152 18.07 13.25 18.05
C VAL A 152 18.73 14.32 18.90
N ILE A 153 19.27 13.93 20.04
CA ILE A 153 20.09 14.81 20.89
C ILE A 153 21.55 14.46 20.66
N ARG A 154 22.33 15.45 20.22
CA ARG A 154 23.77 15.31 19.97
C ARG A 154 24.57 16.45 20.56
N HIS A 155 25.84 16.18 20.86
CA HIS A 155 26.86 17.17 21.18
C HIS A 155 28.07 16.89 20.29
N ASP A 156 28.36 17.80 19.36
CA ASP A 156 29.35 17.62 18.30
C ASP A 156 29.11 16.35 17.46
N ASP A 157 30.05 15.41 17.46
CA ASP A 157 29.99 14.10 16.80
C ASP A 157 29.31 13.02 17.64
N LYS A 158 29.08 13.28 18.94
CA LYS A 158 28.52 12.31 19.86
C LYS A 158 26.99 12.35 19.87
N VAL A 159 26.38 11.22 19.53
CA VAL A 159 24.93 11.03 19.61
C VAL A 159 24.57 10.54 21.02
N MET A 160 23.84 11.36 21.76
CA MET A 160 23.47 11.06 23.15
C MET A 160 22.17 10.27 23.22
N GLU A 161 21.15 10.71 22.50
CA GLU A 161 19.83 10.08 22.49
C GLU A 161 19.23 10.10 21.08
N SER A 162 18.60 8.98 20.70
CA SER A 162 17.75 8.84 19.52
C SER A 162 16.33 8.54 20.01
N ASN A 163 15.41 9.48 19.82
CA ASN A 163 14.03 9.34 20.26
C ASN A 163 13.09 9.35 19.06
N LEU A 164 12.71 8.15 18.64
CA LEU A 164 11.89 7.90 17.46
C LEU A 164 10.46 7.59 17.90
N ASN A 165 9.51 8.36 17.37
CA ASN A 165 8.13 8.44 17.84
C ASN A 165 7.13 7.68 16.97
N TYR A 166 7.41 7.52 15.67
CA TYR A 166 6.55 6.83 14.72
C TYR A 166 7.35 6.25 13.56
N VAL A 167 6.70 5.47 12.69
CA VAL A 167 7.28 4.95 11.44
C VAL A 167 6.49 5.52 10.27
N GLU A 168 7.18 6.07 9.28
CA GLU A 168 6.61 6.35 7.96
C GLU A 168 6.76 5.10 7.09
N SER A 169 5.71 4.74 6.35
CA SER A 169 5.62 3.51 5.58
C SER A 169 5.09 3.75 4.17
N TYR A 170 5.20 2.73 3.32
CA TYR A 170 4.84 2.79 1.90
C TYR A 170 5.73 3.74 1.08
N ILE A 171 6.97 3.92 1.53
CA ILE A 171 7.96 4.74 0.84
C ILE A 171 8.49 3.94 -0.36
N LYS A 172 8.53 4.57 -1.53
CA LYS A 172 9.17 3.96 -2.70
C LYS A 172 10.65 3.78 -2.41
N LEU A 173 11.23 2.60 -2.68
CA LEU A 173 12.63 2.35 -2.34
C LEU A 173 13.58 3.33 -3.05
N ASN A 174 13.35 3.63 -4.33
CA ASN A 174 14.06 4.66 -5.08
C ASN A 174 13.48 6.08 -4.89
N GLY A 175 12.62 6.25 -3.90
CA GLY A 175 11.91 7.49 -3.65
C GLY A 175 12.53 8.30 -2.53
N ILE A 176 11.81 9.37 -2.22
CA ILE A 176 12.11 10.28 -1.14
C ILE A 176 11.05 10.08 -0.06
N ALA A 177 11.47 9.85 1.18
CA ALA A 177 10.60 9.89 2.34
C ALA A 177 10.32 11.36 2.66
N THR A 178 9.06 11.78 2.72
CA THR A 178 8.67 13.16 3.01
C THR A 178 7.76 13.13 4.21
N SER A 179 8.33 13.09 5.42
CA SER A 179 7.50 13.17 6.60
C SER A 179 6.88 14.58 6.71
N PRO A 180 5.65 14.71 7.24
CA PRO A 180 4.95 15.99 7.35
C PRO A 180 5.73 17.09 8.09
N ASP A 181 6.68 16.68 8.95
CA ASP A 181 7.49 17.56 9.80
C ASP A 181 9.01 17.51 9.46
N GLY A 182 9.42 16.75 8.44
CA GLY A 182 10.82 16.34 8.23
C GLY A 182 11.48 16.83 6.95
N MET A 183 12.81 16.82 6.96
CA MET A 183 13.60 17.01 5.76
C MET A 183 13.42 15.79 4.84
N PRO A 184 13.23 15.98 3.54
CA PRO A 184 13.09 14.84 2.65
C PRO A 184 14.37 14.00 2.59
N GLU A 185 14.20 12.68 2.54
CA GLU A 185 15.30 11.70 2.65
C GLU A 185 15.30 10.73 1.46
N ASP A 186 16.42 10.62 0.74
CA ASP A 186 16.62 9.52 -0.20
C ASP A 186 16.63 8.20 0.58
N PHE A 187 15.58 7.40 0.40
CA PHE A 187 15.33 6.24 1.23
C PHE A 187 16.50 5.24 1.21
N LYS A 188 17.04 4.94 0.02
CA LYS A 188 18.18 4.01 -0.12
C LYS A 188 19.42 4.50 0.60
N LYS A 189 19.71 5.80 0.51
CA LYS A 189 20.89 6.38 1.16
C LYS A 189 20.72 6.46 2.67
N ALA A 190 19.51 6.83 3.12
CA ALA A 190 19.18 6.92 4.54
C ALA A 190 19.10 5.53 5.21
N GLN A 191 18.73 4.49 4.46
CA GLN A 191 18.53 3.12 4.95
C GLN A 191 19.56 2.13 4.39
N LYS A 192 20.77 2.61 4.08
CA LYS A 192 21.78 1.92 3.27
C LYS A 192 22.08 0.48 3.71
N THR A 193 22.17 0.21 5.02
CA THR A 193 22.62 -1.10 5.51
C THR A 193 21.53 -2.13 5.27
N LEU A 194 20.33 -1.89 5.80
CA LEU A 194 19.20 -2.79 5.64
C LEU A 194 18.74 -2.91 4.18
N TYR A 195 18.88 -1.84 3.39
CA TYR A 195 18.61 -1.88 1.95
C TYR A 195 19.57 -2.83 1.22
N ASN A 196 20.88 -2.72 1.49
CA ASN A 196 21.87 -3.60 0.86
C ASN A 196 21.77 -5.05 1.34
N GLU A 197 21.21 -5.29 2.52
CA GLU A 197 20.86 -6.62 3.03
C GLU A 197 19.55 -7.19 2.44
N GLY A 198 18.84 -6.43 1.61
CA GLY A 198 17.59 -6.87 0.98
C GLY A 198 16.41 -6.99 1.95
N LYS A 199 16.41 -6.21 3.05
CA LYS A 199 15.39 -6.32 4.11
C LYS A 199 14.01 -5.81 3.70
N PHE A 200 13.94 -4.85 2.79
CA PHE A 200 12.69 -4.16 2.48
C PHE A 200 11.81 -4.89 1.45
N ALA A 201 12.40 -5.63 0.51
CA ALA A 201 11.64 -6.27 -0.56
C ALA A 201 12.29 -7.58 -1.03
N ALA A 202 11.46 -8.57 -1.37
CA ALA A 202 11.84 -9.84 -1.97
C ALA A 202 11.59 -9.85 -3.49
N PRO A 203 12.34 -10.62 -4.29
CA PRO A 203 12.33 -10.56 -5.76
C PRO A 203 11.08 -11.14 -6.43
N THR A 204 10.13 -11.72 -5.70
CA THR A 204 8.85 -12.17 -6.26
C THR A 204 7.72 -11.88 -5.29
N LEU A 205 6.50 -11.74 -5.82
CA LEU A 205 5.28 -11.60 -5.01
C LEU A 205 5.12 -12.73 -3.98
N ALA A 206 5.44 -13.98 -4.36
CA ALA A 206 5.30 -15.13 -3.46
C ALA A 206 6.29 -15.10 -2.29
N LEU A 207 7.55 -14.73 -2.57
CA LEU A 207 8.55 -14.60 -1.50
C LEU A 207 8.20 -13.46 -0.54
N GLU A 208 7.69 -12.34 -1.07
CA GLU A 208 7.28 -11.24 -0.22
C GLU A 208 6.01 -11.59 0.59
N LEU A 209 5.07 -12.32 -0.01
CA LEU A 209 3.88 -12.81 0.69
C LEU A 209 4.25 -13.78 1.82
N ASP A 210 5.14 -14.74 1.56
CA ASP A 210 5.64 -15.67 2.57
C ASP A 210 6.34 -14.94 3.73
N LYS A 211 7.21 -13.97 3.40
CA LYS A 211 7.87 -13.11 4.38
C LYS A 211 6.86 -12.29 5.20
N THR A 212 5.85 -11.71 4.55
CA THR A 212 4.82 -10.87 5.19
C THR A 212 3.97 -11.71 6.15
N ILE A 213 3.55 -12.91 5.74
CA ILE A 213 2.81 -13.84 6.61
C ILE A 213 3.64 -14.26 7.81
N LYS A 214 4.96 -14.42 7.67
CA LYS A 214 5.86 -14.72 8.80
C LYS A 214 5.99 -13.53 9.76
N ASN A 215 6.08 -12.32 9.21
CA ASN A 215 6.21 -11.10 9.98
C ASN A 215 4.95 -10.74 10.77
N ASP A 216 3.75 -10.95 10.24
CA ASP A 216 2.47 -10.75 10.95
C ASP A 216 2.31 -11.84 12.03
N LYS A 217 2.82 -11.63 13.25
CA LYS A 217 3.05 -12.71 14.22
C LYS A 217 1.76 -13.28 14.79
N ASP A 218 0.76 -12.44 15.00
CA ASP A 218 -0.55 -12.80 15.54
C ASP A 218 -1.62 -13.00 14.47
N SER A 219 -1.29 -12.80 13.19
CA SER A 219 -2.17 -13.03 12.04
C SER A 219 -3.42 -12.15 12.07
N ASP A 220 -3.27 -10.92 12.54
CA ASP A 220 -4.35 -9.95 12.68
C ASP A 220 -4.52 -9.04 11.43
N GLY A 221 -3.63 -9.17 10.44
CA GLY A 221 -3.63 -8.35 9.23
C GLY A 221 -2.96 -6.99 9.39
N LEU A 222 -2.20 -6.80 10.48
CA LEU A 222 -1.39 -5.63 10.80
C LEU A 222 0.06 -6.09 11.05
N ILE A 223 1.04 -5.34 10.56
CA ILE A 223 2.44 -5.53 10.92
C ILE A 223 2.91 -4.26 11.62
N ILE A 224 3.36 -4.40 12.85
CA ILE A 224 4.00 -3.32 13.60
C ILE A 224 5.53 -3.42 13.58
N TYR A 225 6.20 -2.31 13.90
CA TYR A 225 7.65 -2.15 13.70
C TYR A 225 8.52 -3.25 14.35
N LYS A 226 8.18 -3.66 15.59
CA LYS A 226 8.88 -4.73 16.31
C LYS A 226 8.66 -6.14 15.75
N GLU A 227 7.72 -6.30 14.82
CA GLU A 227 7.44 -7.57 14.18
C GLU A 227 8.29 -7.78 12.94
N ILE A 228 8.51 -6.71 12.18
CA ILE A 228 9.28 -6.73 10.93
C ILE A 228 10.79 -6.59 11.14
N LEU A 229 11.24 -5.87 12.18
CA LEU A 229 12.66 -5.72 12.53
C LEU A 229 12.93 -6.15 13.96
N ASN A 230 14.07 -6.81 14.18
CA ASN A 230 14.60 -7.05 15.51
C ASN A 230 15.35 -5.82 16.06
N GLU A 231 15.64 -5.80 17.36
CA GLU A 231 16.24 -4.63 18.03
C GLU A 231 17.56 -4.16 17.39
N LYS A 232 18.42 -5.08 16.95
CA LYS A 232 19.69 -4.71 16.31
C LYS A 232 19.45 -4.07 14.95
N GLU A 233 18.49 -4.59 14.18
CA GLU A 233 18.11 -4.00 12.90
C GLU A 233 17.49 -2.62 13.08
N MET A 234 16.61 -2.45 14.09
CA MET A 234 16.02 -1.14 14.40
C MET A 234 17.07 -0.11 14.83
N ILE A 235 18.06 -0.51 15.64
CA ILE A 235 19.19 0.35 16.02
C ILE A 235 20.04 0.70 14.79
N GLN A 236 20.36 -0.28 13.95
CA GLN A 236 21.12 -0.03 12.71
C GLN A 236 20.37 0.92 11.79
N GLN A 237 19.05 0.77 11.67
CA GLN A 237 18.18 1.66 10.92
C GLN A 237 18.28 3.09 11.42
N SER A 238 18.17 3.27 12.75
CA SER A 238 18.33 4.58 13.39
C SER A 238 19.70 5.18 13.15
N MET A 239 20.78 4.39 13.24
CA MET A 239 22.14 4.88 13.05
C MET A 239 22.40 5.35 11.60
N ASP A 240 21.90 4.61 10.61
CA ASP A 240 22.03 5.00 9.20
C ASP A 240 21.28 6.29 8.91
N LEU A 241 20.04 6.39 9.39
CA LEU A 241 19.20 7.58 9.25
C LEU A 241 19.89 8.82 9.84
N ILE A 242 20.34 8.74 11.10
CA ILE A 242 21.00 9.87 11.78
C ILE A 242 22.28 10.28 11.04
N SER A 243 23.05 9.30 10.58
CA SER A 243 24.29 9.56 9.83
C SER A 243 24.03 10.25 8.50
N TYR A 244 22.92 9.93 7.83
CA TYR A 244 22.51 10.56 6.59
C TYR A 244 22.06 12.01 6.82
N VAL A 245 21.12 12.23 7.74
CA VAL A 245 20.53 13.55 8.01
C VAL A 245 21.57 14.56 8.50
N VAL A 246 22.49 14.14 9.36
CA VAL A 246 23.54 15.03 9.91
C VAL A 246 24.62 15.37 8.87
N GLY A 247 24.74 14.59 7.80
CA GLY A 247 25.81 14.71 6.80
C GLY A 247 25.47 15.52 5.54
N GLY A 248 24.21 15.94 5.34
CA GLY A 248 23.74 16.51 4.07
C GLY A 248 23.17 17.94 4.14
N THR A 249 23.25 18.66 3.03
CA THR A 249 22.40 19.82 2.70
C THR A 249 21.44 19.43 1.59
N PHE A 250 20.17 19.85 1.67
CA PHE A 250 19.09 19.30 0.83
C PHE A 250 18.28 20.37 0.05
N ASP A 251 17.71 19.94 -1.09
CA ASP A 251 16.88 20.71 -2.04
C ASP A 251 15.39 20.30 -1.94
N PRO A 252 14.49 21.15 -1.42
CA PRO A 252 13.08 20.84 -1.12
C PRO A 252 12.16 20.53 -2.31
N THR A 253 12.67 20.40 -3.54
CA THR A 253 11.85 20.35 -4.75
C THR A 253 11.60 18.96 -5.35
N GLU A 254 12.20 17.88 -4.83
CA GLU A 254 12.11 16.53 -5.44
C GLU A 254 10.94 15.64 -4.96
N GLY A 255 9.97 16.17 -4.21
CA GLY A 255 8.79 15.42 -3.77
C GLY A 255 7.55 15.70 -4.61
N ALA A 256 7.53 15.25 -5.87
CA ALA A 256 6.38 15.46 -6.74
C ALA A 256 5.16 14.65 -6.27
N LEU A 257 4.06 15.37 -6.00
CA LEU A 257 2.74 14.87 -5.62
C LEU A 257 2.32 13.67 -6.49
N THR A 258 2.04 12.54 -5.86
CA THR A 258 1.46 11.32 -6.43
C THR A 258 -0.07 11.44 -6.61
N LEU A 259 -0.69 10.45 -7.26
CA LEU A 259 -2.17 10.31 -7.28
C LEU A 259 -2.78 10.38 -5.88
N LEU A 260 -2.07 9.81 -4.90
CA LEU A 260 -2.47 9.81 -3.50
C LEU A 260 -2.58 11.24 -2.97
N ASP A 261 -1.62 12.09 -3.31
CA ASP A 261 -1.60 13.49 -2.89
C ASP A 261 -2.72 14.33 -3.52
N LEU A 262 -3.20 13.95 -4.72
CA LEU A 262 -4.38 14.56 -5.34
C LEU A 262 -5.68 14.16 -4.61
N MET A 263 -5.79 12.91 -4.16
CA MET A 263 -6.95 12.45 -3.39
C MET A 263 -6.94 12.94 -1.94
N LEU A 264 -5.75 13.15 -1.37
CA LEU A 264 -5.56 13.68 -0.03
C LEU A 264 -5.82 15.19 0.05
N ARG A 265 -5.55 15.94 -1.02
CA ARG A 265 -5.60 17.41 -0.98
C ARG A 265 -7.00 18.01 -0.97
N ASP A 266 -8.02 17.33 -1.48
CA ASP A 266 -9.32 17.97 -1.70
C ASP A 266 -10.51 17.01 -1.55
N GLU A 267 -10.53 16.27 -0.43
CA GLU A 267 -11.60 15.32 -0.08
C GLU A 267 -12.99 16.02 -0.09
N ASP A 268 -13.04 17.28 0.35
CA ASP A 268 -14.26 18.10 0.38
C ASP A 268 -14.76 18.48 -1.03
N ALA A 269 -13.86 18.91 -1.93
CA ALA A 269 -14.25 19.20 -3.31
C ALA A 269 -14.73 17.95 -4.04
N LEU A 270 -14.04 16.81 -3.84
CA LEU A 270 -14.45 15.53 -4.43
C LEU A 270 -15.83 15.08 -3.95
N LYS A 271 -16.17 15.33 -2.67
CA LYS A 271 -17.50 15.06 -2.12
C LYS A 271 -18.57 15.91 -2.81
N ILE A 272 -18.32 17.22 -2.98
CA ILE A 272 -19.24 18.12 -3.69
C ILE A 272 -19.43 17.66 -5.13
N PHE A 273 -18.36 17.26 -5.82
CA PHE A 273 -18.42 16.82 -7.21
C PHE A 273 -19.19 15.52 -7.37
N GLY A 274 -18.95 14.53 -6.50
CA GLY A 274 -19.71 13.28 -6.48
C GLY A 274 -21.20 13.50 -6.27
N LYS A 275 -21.56 14.34 -5.30
CA LYS A 275 -22.96 14.70 -5.01
C LYS A 275 -23.66 15.37 -6.20
N LEU A 276 -22.96 16.28 -6.89
CA LEU A 276 -23.49 16.85 -8.14
C LEU A 276 -23.71 15.76 -9.19
N ALA A 277 -22.73 14.89 -9.43
CA ALA A 277 -22.84 13.83 -10.43
C ALA A 277 -24.01 12.86 -10.16
N GLU A 278 -24.26 12.51 -8.90
CA GLU A 278 -25.40 11.66 -8.49
C GLU A 278 -26.76 12.32 -8.74
N ASN A 279 -26.81 13.66 -8.77
CA ASN A 279 -28.04 14.45 -8.91
C ASN A 279 -28.12 15.16 -10.27
N ASP A 280 -27.59 14.54 -11.33
CA ASP A 280 -27.57 15.10 -12.69
C ASP A 280 -27.04 16.55 -12.73
N PHE A 281 -26.00 16.80 -11.94
CA PHE A 281 -25.33 18.08 -11.78
C PHE A 281 -26.26 19.24 -11.38
N ASP A 282 -27.36 18.95 -10.67
CA ASP A 282 -28.24 19.98 -10.10
C ASP A 282 -27.61 20.60 -8.86
N ILE A 283 -27.25 21.89 -8.93
CA ILE A 283 -26.68 22.66 -7.82
C ILE A 283 -27.61 22.76 -6.61
N LYS A 284 -28.92 22.55 -6.78
CA LYS A 284 -29.88 22.53 -5.67
C LYS A 284 -29.70 21.33 -4.76
N SER A 285 -28.99 20.30 -5.20
CA SER A 285 -28.59 19.17 -4.36
C SER A 285 -27.61 19.59 -3.26
N LEU A 286 -26.84 20.66 -3.48
CA LEU A 286 -25.81 21.12 -2.55
C LEU A 286 -26.40 21.89 -1.36
N SER A 287 -25.77 21.74 -0.21
CA SER A 287 -26.00 22.60 0.95
C SER A 287 -25.53 24.03 0.65
N LYS A 288 -25.95 25.00 1.47
CA LYS A 288 -25.47 26.38 1.33
C LYS A 288 -23.96 26.49 1.47
N GLU A 289 -23.37 25.73 2.40
CA GLU A 289 -21.92 25.73 2.63
C GLU A 289 -21.18 25.10 1.45
N GLU A 290 -21.65 23.94 0.96
CA GLU A 290 -21.08 23.26 -0.20
C GLU A 290 -21.12 24.14 -1.46
N LEU A 291 -22.23 24.86 -1.68
CA LEU A 291 -22.36 25.77 -2.81
C LEU A 291 -21.40 26.96 -2.71
N GLU A 292 -21.22 27.53 -1.52
CA GLU A 292 -20.29 28.65 -1.33
C GLU A 292 -18.83 28.20 -1.49
N THR A 293 -18.47 27.00 -1.03
CA THR A 293 -17.17 26.39 -1.32
C THR A 293 -16.97 26.22 -2.82
N LEU A 294 -17.94 25.63 -3.53
CA LEU A 294 -17.88 25.44 -4.98
C LEU A 294 -17.70 26.78 -5.73
N LYS A 295 -18.45 27.82 -5.34
CA LYS A 295 -18.31 29.17 -5.93
C LYS A 295 -16.98 29.83 -5.62
N LYS A 296 -16.43 29.60 -4.43
CA LYS A 296 -15.19 30.23 -3.99
C LYS A 296 -13.99 29.61 -4.69
N ASP A 297 -13.94 28.28 -4.72
CA ASP A 297 -12.76 27.53 -5.12
C ASP A 297 -12.80 27.13 -6.61
N PHE A 298 -13.99 27.11 -7.23
CA PHE A 298 -14.19 26.76 -8.64
C PHE A 298 -15.05 27.78 -9.41
N LYS A 299 -14.64 29.06 -9.33
CA LYS A 299 -15.32 30.21 -9.96
C LYS A 299 -15.53 30.05 -11.45
N GLU A 300 -14.67 29.30 -12.12
CA GLU A 300 -14.71 29.05 -13.56
C GLU A 300 -16.00 28.35 -14.03
N PHE A 301 -16.74 27.69 -13.13
CA PHE A 301 -18.02 27.06 -13.44
C PHE A 301 -19.21 28.00 -13.27
N PHE A 302 -18.98 29.26 -12.90
CA PHE A 302 -20.01 30.27 -12.76
C PHE A 302 -19.80 31.40 -13.77
N ASN A 303 -20.90 31.94 -14.32
CA ASN A 303 -20.84 33.13 -15.17
C ASN A 303 -20.87 34.42 -14.34
N GLU A 304 -20.84 35.59 -14.99
CA GLU A 304 -20.87 36.90 -14.33
C GLU A 304 -22.13 37.15 -13.47
N ASN A 305 -23.22 36.40 -13.73
CA ASN A 305 -24.46 36.44 -12.97
C ASN A 305 -24.51 35.40 -11.84
N ASN A 306 -23.40 34.71 -11.56
CA ASN A 306 -23.31 33.56 -10.63
C ASN A 306 -24.20 32.37 -11.01
N GLU A 307 -24.55 32.22 -12.29
CA GLU A 307 -25.27 31.05 -12.77
C GLU A 307 -24.28 29.92 -13.06
N PHE A 308 -24.60 28.71 -12.60
CA PHE A 308 -23.77 27.53 -12.76
C PHE A 308 -23.84 26.99 -14.19
N ASN A 309 -22.67 26.79 -14.79
CA ASN A 309 -22.52 26.19 -16.10
C ASN A 309 -22.40 24.66 -15.97
N LYS A 310 -23.57 23.99 -15.98
CA LYS A 310 -23.69 22.54 -15.88
C LYS A 310 -22.85 21.80 -16.93
N GLU A 311 -22.93 22.18 -18.21
CA GLU A 311 -22.22 21.50 -19.30
C GLU A 311 -20.69 21.58 -19.12
N LYS A 312 -20.19 22.75 -18.73
CA LYS A 312 -18.76 22.96 -18.47
C LYS A 312 -18.29 22.13 -17.28
N PHE A 313 -19.06 22.10 -16.20
CA PHE A 313 -18.74 21.29 -15.03
C PHE A 313 -18.79 19.79 -15.34
N GLN A 314 -19.82 19.32 -16.04
CA GLN A 314 -19.96 17.91 -16.43
C GLN A 314 -18.76 17.45 -17.26
N LYS A 315 -18.35 18.24 -18.25
CA LYS A 315 -17.15 17.94 -19.05
C LYS A 315 -15.89 17.88 -18.20
N TYR A 316 -15.73 18.80 -17.25
CA TYR A 316 -14.61 18.79 -16.32
C TYR A 316 -14.62 17.55 -15.41
N TYR A 317 -15.79 17.19 -14.88
CA TYR A 317 -15.97 16.02 -14.03
C TYR A 317 -15.66 14.72 -14.78
N ASP A 318 -16.11 14.59 -16.02
CA ASP A 318 -15.82 13.42 -16.86
C ASP A 318 -14.32 13.29 -17.17
N ASP A 319 -13.63 14.40 -17.44
CA ASP A 319 -12.17 14.43 -17.64
C ASP A 319 -11.42 14.06 -16.34
N LEU A 320 -11.86 14.61 -15.20
CA LEU A 320 -11.32 14.25 -13.88
C LEU A 320 -11.51 12.76 -13.59
N LYS A 321 -12.67 12.20 -13.95
CA LYS A 321 -12.99 10.78 -13.79
C LYS A 321 -12.07 9.90 -14.63
N GLU A 322 -11.83 10.26 -15.89
CA GLU A 322 -10.89 9.53 -16.74
C GLU A 322 -9.45 9.61 -16.20
N GLN A 323 -9.00 10.79 -15.80
CA GLN A 323 -7.69 10.96 -15.19
C GLN A 323 -7.53 10.17 -13.89
N PHE A 324 -8.59 10.10 -13.07
CA PHE A 324 -8.63 9.28 -11.87
C PHE A 324 -8.41 7.81 -12.23
N VAL A 325 -9.23 7.27 -13.14
CA VAL A 325 -9.11 5.86 -13.59
C VAL A 325 -7.70 5.57 -14.09
N ASP A 326 -7.16 6.40 -14.97
CA ASP A 326 -5.84 6.19 -15.56
C ASP A 326 -4.72 6.16 -14.52
N LYS A 327 -4.74 7.11 -13.60
CA LYS A 327 -3.74 7.17 -12.53
C LYS A 327 -3.90 6.01 -11.57
N SER A 328 -5.14 5.64 -11.20
CA SER A 328 -5.42 4.53 -10.30
C SER A 328 -4.96 3.20 -10.88
N LEU A 329 -5.28 2.93 -12.15
CA LEU A 329 -4.84 1.70 -12.81
C LEU A 329 -3.30 1.64 -12.91
N ASN A 330 -2.65 2.77 -13.25
CA ASN A 330 -1.18 2.84 -13.26
C ASN A 330 -0.58 2.59 -11.87
N PHE A 331 -1.14 3.20 -10.81
CA PHE A 331 -0.70 2.99 -9.43
C PHE A 331 -0.79 1.51 -9.01
N LEU A 332 -1.87 0.84 -9.42
CA LEU A 332 -2.16 -0.57 -9.13
C LEU A 332 -1.40 -1.54 -10.06
N GLY A 333 -0.77 -1.07 -11.14
CA GLY A 333 -0.16 -1.94 -12.15
C GLY A 333 -1.16 -2.70 -13.02
N LEU A 334 -2.37 -2.17 -13.18
CA LEU A 334 -3.47 -2.79 -13.90
C LEU A 334 -3.61 -2.23 -15.34
N SER A 335 -4.07 -3.09 -16.25
CA SER A 335 -4.25 -2.75 -17.67
C SER A 335 -5.50 -1.89 -17.89
N LYS A 336 -5.35 -0.76 -18.60
CA LYS A 336 -6.48 0.07 -19.06
C LYS A 336 -7.36 -0.68 -20.07
N GLU A 337 -6.79 -1.60 -20.83
CA GLU A 337 -7.52 -2.42 -21.81
C GLU A 337 -8.43 -3.42 -21.08
N ASP A 338 -7.88 -4.16 -20.11
CA ASP A 338 -8.58 -5.17 -19.31
C ASP A 338 -9.67 -4.52 -18.43
N TYR A 339 -9.43 -3.30 -17.96
CA TYR A 339 -10.44 -2.49 -17.29
C TYR A 339 -11.61 -2.17 -18.22
N LYS A 340 -11.33 -1.71 -19.45
CA LYS A 340 -12.36 -1.35 -20.43
C LYS A 340 -13.13 -2.55 -20.97
N SER A 341 -12.49 -3.72 -21.08
CA SER A 341 -13.14 -4.96 -21.51
C SER A 341 -13.98 -5.61 -20.41
N GLY A 342 -13.77 -5.20 -19.14
CA GLY A 342 -14.44 -5.75 -17.97
C GLY A 342 -13.75 -7.00 -17.39
N GLU A 343 -12.61 -7.41 -17.93
CA GLU A 343 -11.85 -8.60 -17.48
C GLU A 343 -11.34 -8.47 -16.04
N LEU A 344 -11.11 -7.24 -15.57
CA LEU A 344 -10.70 -6.99 -14.19
C LEU A 344 -11.86 -7.09 -13.17
N ASN A 345 -13.12 -7.23 -13.60
CA ASN A 345 -14.32 -7.12 -12.76
C ASN A 345 -14.38 -5.83 -11.90
N LEU A 346 -13.69 -4.78 -12.37
CA LEU A 346 -13.61 -3.48 -11.73
C LEU A 346 -14.41 -2.46 -12.53
N ASP A 347 -15.34 -1.80 -11.86
CA ASP A 347 -15.98 -0.58 -12.34
C ASP A 347 -15.38 0.64 -11.62
N PHE A 348 -15.84 1.83 -12.00
CA PHE A 348 -15.38 3.07 -11.39
C PHE A 348 -15.63 3.13 -9.87
N ASN A 349 -16.79 2.65 -9.40
CA ASN A 349 -17.16 2.74 -7.99
C ASN A 349 -16.29 1.81 -7.13
N LYS A 350 -16.07 0.57 -7.60
CA LYS A 350 -15.16 -0.37 -6.96
C LYS A 350 -13.73 0.15 -6.94
N LEU A 351 -13.24 0.65 -8.09
CA LEU A 351 -11.91 1.25 -8.17
C LEU A 351 -11.76 2.43 -7.21
N SER A 352 -12.76 3.31 -7.13
CA SER A 352 -12.79 4.43 -6.20
C SER A 352 -12.72 3.98 -4.74
N SER A 353 -13.52 2.97 -4.36
CA SER A 353 -13.50 2.38 -3.02
C SER A 353 -12.14 1.79 -2.66
N VAL A 354 -11.55 1.01 -3.57
CA VAL A 354 -10.23 0.40 -3.38
C VAL A 354 -9.16 1.46 -3.13
N ILE A 355 -9.14 2.51 -3.95
CA ILE A 355 -8.14 3.56 -3.79
C ILE A 355 -8.39 4.34 -2.49
N LYS A 356 -9.65 4.60 -2.12
CA LYS A 356 -9.99 5.23 -0.84
C LYS A 356 -9.47 4.41 0.35
N ASP A 357 -9.63 3.09 0.32
CA ASP A 357 -9.11 2.20 1.36
C ASP A 357 -7.57 2.25 1.43
N ILE A 358 -6.88 2.23 0.28
CA ILE A 358 -5.42 2.42 0.21
C ILE A 358 -5.01 3.78 0.81
N VAL A 359 -5.74 4.85 0.50
CA VAL A 359 -5.48 6.20 1.03
C VAL A 359 -5.63 6.22 2.55
N ASN A 360 -6.69 5.62 3.06
CA ASN A 360 -6.93 5.57 4.50
C ASN A 360 -5.85 4.77 5.22
N THR A 361 -5.45 3.61 4.69
CA THR A 361 -4.33 2.83 5.24
C THR A 361 -3.05 3.64 5.24
N PHE A 362 -2.76 4.38 4.16
CA PHE A 362 -1.59 5.27 4.12
C PHE A 362 -1.66 6.37 5.18
N LYS A 363 -2.82 7.03 5.37
CA LYS A 363 -3.01 8.03 6.44
C LYS A 363 -2.78 7.40 7.82
N GLU A 364 -3.38 6.24 8.08
CA GLU A 364 -3.22 5.52 9.35
C GLU A 364 -1.75 5.14 9.61
N ALA A 365 -1.01 4.73 8.57
CA ALA A 365 0.40 4.32 8.72
C ALA A 365 1.31 5.50 9.03
N ASN A 366 0.99 6.68 8.50
CA ASN A 366 1.87 7.84 8.49
C ASN A 366 1.41 8.98 9.42
N THR A 367 0.46 8.72 10.31
CA THR A 367 -0.01 9.71 11.30
C THR A 367 0.70 9.52 12.64
N THR A 368 1.10 10.63 13.26
CA THR A 368 1.73 10.62 14.59
C THR A 368 0.70 10.38 15.69
N PRO A 369 1.09 9.82 16.87
CA PRO A 369 0.22 9.81 18.06
C PRO A 369 -0.27 11.21 18.49
N SER A 370 0.45 12.28 18.16
CA SER A 370 -0.01 13.66 18.35
C SER A 370 -1.13 14.10 17.39
N ASN A 371 -1.33 13.39 16.26
CA ASN A 371 -2.40 13.64 15.30
C ASN A 371 -3.65 12.77 15.53
N TYR A 372 -3.61 11.78 16.45
CA TYR A 372 -4.81 11.03 16.86
C TYR A 372 -5.93 11.92 17.41
N GLY A 373 -5.61 13.13 17.88
CA GLY A 373 -6.60 14.10 18.35
C GLY A 373 -7.23 15.00 17.29
N GLY A 374 -6.72 14.98 16.04
CA GLY A 374 -7.13 15.92 14.98
C GLY A 374 -7.85 15.28 13.79
N LEU A 375 -7.63 13.99 13.53
CA LEU A 375 -8.33 13.25 12.48
C LEU A 375 -9.54 12.51 13.09
N HIS A 376 -10.55 13.27 13.52
CA HIS A 376 -11.91 12.75 13.60
C HIS A 376 -12.43 12.55 12.16
N LEU A 377 -12.00 11.47 11.52
CA LEU A 377 -12.65 10.93 10.34
C LEU A 377 -13.93 10.23 10.82
N ASP A 378 -15.03 10.99 10.85
CA ASP A 378 -16.37 10.40 10.90
C ASP A 378 -16.59 9.65 9.58
N LEU A 379 -16.35 8.34 9.60
CA LEU A 379 -16.53 7.43 8.46
C LEU A 379 -17.97 6.90 8.38
N SER A 380 -18.96 7.60 8.93
CA SER A 380 -20.36 7.28 8.67
C SER A 380 -20.82 7.84 7.32
N LEU A 381 -20.78 6.98 6.29
CA LEU A 381 -21.66 7.03 5.12
C LEU A 381 -22.32 5.68 4.93
#